data_AF-M6CFM8-F1
#
_entry.id   AF-M6CFM8-F1
#
_cell.length_a   1.000
_cell.length_b   1.000
_cell.length_c   1.000
_cell.angle_alpha   90.00
_cell.angle_beta   90.00
_cell.angle_gamma   90.00
#
_symmetry.space_group_name_H-M   'P 1'
#
loop_
_entity.id
_entity.type
_entity.pdbx_description
1 polymer ?
#
loop_
_entity_poly.entity_id
_entity_poly.type
_entity_poly.pdbx_seq_one_letter_code
_entity_poly.pdbx_strand_id
1 'polypeptide(L)'
;MPEHLRTKTYEEILSFAEIFFAKVQKDKNLKMLALRKGFEFLLESEGAVGNVTLSSNLQIDLTRPAFDIAEMTKFAIQEIEKFSKDHEDEVFYAFAIDAALLCLNSISGFDKRLAEDRKLWPKSYETKKQVEEFKYNPGDWAYQGFAKLSEETGFVRDLYEKHYDAPEGEQKTSEYAQAMNSLMISLEKRNAFADLRKTDDFRIFRVEHNY
;
A
#
# COMPACT_ATOMS: atom_id res chain seq x y z
N MET A 1 -26.07 8.54 -15.59
CA MET A 1 -26.07 9.74 -14.72
C MET A 1 -27.47 10.38 -14.74
N PRO A 2 -28.11 10.62 -13.58
CA PRO A 2 -29.38 11.37 -13.48
C PRO A 2 -29.28 12.69 -14.24
N GLU A 3 -30.35 13.10 -14.91
CA GLU A 3 -30.34 14.26 -15.80
C GLU A 3 -29.89 15.55 -15.09
N HIS A 4 -30.27 15.71 -13.81
CA HIS A 4 -29.89 16.84 -12.97
C HIS A 4 -28.42 16.84 -12.48
N LEU A 5 -27.70 15.71 -12.62
CA LEU A 5 -26.26 15.61 -12.32
C LEU A 5 -25.40 15.72 -13.59
N ARG A 6 -26.01 15.59 -14.79
CA ARG A 6 -25.27 15.60 -16.06
C ARG A 6 -24.59 16.92 -16.38
N THR A 7 -25.10 18.00 -15.82
CA THR A 7 -24.63 19.37 -16.03
C THR A 7 -23.73 19.86 -14.91
N LYS A 8 -23.43 19.02 -13.91
CA LYS A 8 -22.68 19.40 -12.71
C LYS A 8 -21.20 19.09 -12.83
N THR A 9 -20.36 19.94 -12.25
CA THR A 9 -18.92 19.68 -12.16
C THR A 9 -18.64 18.53 -11.20
N TYR A 10 -17.43 17.96 -11.28
CA TYR A 10 -17.00 16.93 -10.35
C TYR A 10 -17.13 17.39 -8.88
N GLU A 11 -16.74 18.63 -8.54
CA GLU A 11 -16.87 19.14 -7.17
C GLU A 11 -18.33 19.27 -6.72
N GLU A 12 -19.22 19.68 -7.62
CA GLU A 12 -20.65 19.78 -7.30
C GLU A 12 -21.31 18.42 -7.06
N ILE A 13 -20.89 17.38 -7.80
CA ILE A 13 -21.39 16.02 -7.58
C ILE A 13 -20.77 15.45 -6.29
N LEU A 14 -19.51 15.77 -5.98
CA LEU A 14 -18.85 15.40 -4.72
C LEU A 14 -19.61 15.95 -3.52
N SER A 15 -19.89 17.26 -3.52
CA SER A 15 -20.62 17.93 -2.45
C SER A 15 -22.05 17.38 -2.30
N PHE A 16 -22.72 17.07 -3.40
CA PHE A 16 -24.03 16.42 -3.36
C PHE A 16 -23.94 15.01 -2.74
N ALA A 17 -22.94 14.22 -3.13
CA ALA A 17 -22.74 12.88 -2.60
C ALA A 17 -22.43 12.91 -1.11
N GLU A 18 -21.59 13.85 -0.64
CA GLU A 18 -21.31 14.08 0.78
C GLU A 18 -22.58 14.44 1.57
N ILE A 19 -23.43 15.35 1.04
CA ILE A 19 -24.69 15.73 1.69
C ILE A 19 -25.67 14.55 1.74
N PHE A 20 -25.79 13.81 0.63
CA PHE A 20 -26.61 12.61 0.56
C PHE A 20 -26.13 11.57 1.57
N PHE A 21 -24.82 11.33 1.63
CA PHE A 21 -24.21 10.43 2.60
C PHE A 21 -24.44 10.86 4.03
N ALA A 22 -24.21 12.13 4.37
CA ALA A 22 -24.48 12.66 5.71
C ALA A 22 -25.95 12.46 6.14
N LYS A 23 -26.88 12.49 5.17
CA LYS A 23 -28.29 12.18 5.42
C LYS A 23 -28.54 10.69 5.66
N VAL A 24 -27.96 9.82 4.84
CA VAL A 24 -28.07 8.35 5.01
C VAL A 24 -27.35 7.87 6.28
N GLN A 25 -26.26 8.53 6.67
CA GLN A 25 -25.48 8.25 7.88
C GLN A 25 -26.32 8.39 9.14
N LYS A 26 -27.13 9.46 9.22
CA LYS A 26 -28.05 9.73 10.34
C LYS A 26 -29.11 8.65 10.51
N ASP A 27 -29.49 7.98 9.42
CA ASP A 27 -30.58 7.00 9.42
C ASP A 27 -30.09 5.56 9.65
N LYS A 28 -28.79 5.26 9.47
CA LYS A 28 -28.29 3.87 9.37
C LYS A 28 -27.02 3.52 10.16
N ASN A 29 -26.53 4.37 11.08
CA ASN A 29 -25.29 4.10 11.85
C ASN A 29 -24.07 3.75 10.96
N LEU A 30 -24.02 4.30 9.75
CA LEU A 30 -22.89 4.09 8.85
C LEU A 30 -21.74 5.03 9.25
N LYS A 31 -20.50 4.59 9.11
CA LYS A 31 -19.32 5.45 9.27
C LYS A 31 -18.53 5.45 7.97
N MET A 32 -18.30 6.63 7.41
CA MET A 32 -17.45 6.77 6.23
C MET A 32 -15.98 6.72 6.66
N LEU A 33 -15.23 5.77 6.11
CA LEU A 33 -13.81 5.60 6.36
C LEU A 33 -12.96 6.33 5.32
N ALA A 34 -13.33 6.25 4.03
CA ALA A 34 -12.63 6.92 2.95
C ALA A 34 -13.55 7.23 1.77
N LEU A 35 -13.26 8.32 1.05
CA LEU A 35 -13.83 8.62 -0.26
C LEU A 35 -12.83 8.18 -1.34
N ARG A 36 -13.27 7.34 -2.26
CA ARG A 36 -12.47 6.81 -3.37
C ARG A 36 -12.92 7.40 -4.71
N LYS A 37 -12.09 7.21 -5.73
CA LYS A 37 -12.31 7.80 -7.06
C LYS A 37 -13.56 7.20 -7.71
N GLY A 38 -14.43 8.03 -8.30
CA GLY A 38 -15.61 7.57 -9.03
C GLY A 38 -16.90 7.37 -8.22
N PHE A 39 -17.07 8.07 -7.09
CA PHE A 39 -18.22 7.92 -6.17
C PHE A 39 -18.28 6.56 -5.47
N GLU A 40 -17.11 5.98 -5.22
CA GLU A 40 -16.94 4.83 -4.36
C GLU A 40 -16.59 5.29 -2.94
N PHE A 41 -17.24 4.72 -1.95
CA PHE A 41 -17.05 5.05 -0.54
C PHE A 41 -16.66 3.80 0.22
N LEU A 42 -15.67 3.88 1.10
CA LEU A 42 -15.42 2.83 2.08
C LEU A 42 -16.24 3.14 3.33
N LEU A 43 -17.17 2.26 3.70
CA LEU A 43 -18.01 2.42 4.89
C LEU A 43 -17.80 1.27 5.86
N GLU A 44 -17.95 1.58 7.15
CA GLU A 44 -18.12 0.63 8.24
C GLU A 44 -19.58 0.68 8.73
N SER A 45 -20.20 -0.49 8.91
CA SER A 45 -21.52 -0.65 9.51
C SER A 45 -21.52 -1.90 10.39
N GLU A 46 -21.83 -1.76 11.68
CA GLU A 46 -21.92 -2.89 12.61
C GLU A 46 -20.68 -3.81 12.60
N GLY A 47 -19.50 -3.24 12.34
CA GLY A 47 -18.22 -3.97 12.25
C GLY A 47 -17.92 -4.63 10.90
N ALA A 48 -18.78 -4.46 9.89
CA ALA A 48 -18.52 -4.89 8.52
C ALA A 48 -18.07 -3.70 7.65
N VAL A 49 -16.97 -3.88 6.92
CA VAL A 49 -16.45 -2.88 5.97
C VAL A 49 -16.84 -3.24 4.54
N GLY A 50 -17.32 -2.25 3.77
CA GLY A 50 -17.78 -2.43 2.40
C GLY A 50 -17.50 -1.22 1.51
N ASN A 51 -17.29 -1.48 0.23
CA ASN A 51 -17.34 -0.44 -0.80
C ASN A 51 -18.82 -0.12 -1.09
N VAL A 52 -19.16 1.15 -1.18
CA VAL A 52 -20.45 1.63 -1.67
C VAL A 52 -20.25 2.41 -2.95
N THR A 53 -20.94 2.03 -4.02
CA THR A 53 -20.98 2.81 -5.25
C THR A 53 -22.34 3.52 -5.36
N LEU A 54 -22.32 4.81 -5.67
CA LEU A 54 -23.54 5.54 -6.04
C LEU A 54 -23.82 5.34 -7.54
N SER A 55 -24.77 4.48 -7.86
CA SER A 55 -25.19 4.26 -9.25
C SER A 55 -26.19 5.32 -9.72
N SER A 56 -26.36 5.42 -11.04
CA SER A 56 -27.11 6.51 -11.67
C SER A 56 -28.63 6.54 -11.39
N ASN A 57 -29.14 5.55 -10.68
CA ASN A 57 -30.52 5.42 -10.19
C ASN A 57 -30.59 5.55 -8.65
N LEU A 58 -29.54 6.06 -7.99
CA LEU A 58 -29.46 6.22 -6.53
C LEU A 58 -29.64 4.89 -5.77
N GLN A 59 -29.20 3.77 -6.37
CA GLN A 59 -29.06 2.51 -5.64
C GLN A 59 -27.71 2.49 -4.94
N ILE A 60 -27.72 2.01 -3.69
CA ILE A 60 -26.52 1.77 -2.88
C ILE A 60 -26.19 0.30 -3.08
N ASP A 61 -25.13 0.02 -3.84
CA ASP A 61 -24.59 -1.32 -3.98
C ASP A 61 -23.43 -1.50 -3.00
N LEU A 62 -23.59 -2.41 -2.04
CA LEU A 62 -22.52 -2.83 -1.15
C LEU A 62 -21.70 -3.91 -1.86
N THR A 63 -20.46 -3.60 -2.18
CA THR A 63 -19.50 -4.55 -2.74
C THR A 63 -18.40 -4.82 -1.72
N ARG A 64 -17.71 -5.96 -1.89
CA ARG A 64 -16.55 -6.25 -1.03
C ARG A 64 -15.50 -5.14 -1.21
N PRO A 65 -14.87 -4.68 -0.11
CA PRO A 65 -13.80 -3.72 -0.23
C PRO A 65 -12.69 -4.33 -1.08
N ALA A 66 -12.15 -3.55 -2.02
CA ALA A 66 -11.07 -3.97 -2.91
C ALA A 66 -9.92 -2.96 -2.82
N PHE A 67 -8.69 -3.40 -3.04
CA PHE A 67 -7.56 -2.49 -3.08
C PHE A 67 -7.66 -1.57 -4.31
N ASP A 68 -7.46 -0.26 -4.13
CA ASP A 68 -7.35 0.68 -5.26
C ASP A 68 -5.89 0.76 -5.72
N ILE A 69 -5.55 -0.11 -6.68
CA ILE A 69 -4.18 -0.20 -7.21
C ILE A 69 -3.74 1.12 -7.85
N ALA A 70 -4.66 1.86 -8.45
CA ALA A 70 -4.32 3.11 -9.15
C ALA A 70 -3.93 4.20 -8.14
N GLU A 71 -4.70 4.35 -7.06
CA GLU A 71 -4.39 5.34 -6.02
C GLU A 71 -3.16 4.94 -5.21
N MET A 72 -3.00 3.64 -4.87
CA MET A 72 -1.77 3.16 -4.21
C MET A 72 -0.53 3.37 -5.08
N THR A 73 -0.63 3.13 -6.40
CA THR A 73 0.48 3.39 -7.34
C THR A 73 0.84 4.87 -7.35
N LYS A 74 -0.17 5.75 -7.48
CA LYS A 74 0.03 7.19 -7.52
C LYS A 74 0.72 7.68 -6.24
N PHE A 75 0.22 7.26 -5.08
CA PHE A 75 0.83 7.57 -3.79
C PHE A 75 2.28 7.08 -3.71
N ALA A 76 2.52 5.81 -4.02
CA ALA A 76 3.86 5.23 -3.94
C ALA A 76 4.86 5.93 -4.88
N ILE A 77 4.47 6.30 -6.11
CA ILE A 77 5.32 7.09 -7.01
C ILE A 77 5.69 8.43 -6.37
N GLN A 78 4.72 9.16 -5.84
CA GLN A 78 4.97 10.47 -5.22
C GLN A 78 5.95 10.37 -4.05
N GLU A 79 5.78 9.36 -3.21
CA GLU A 79 6.68 9.14 -2.07
C GLU A 79 8.07 8.67 -2.50
N ILE A 80 8.18 7.82 -3.54
CA ILE A 80 9.48 7.40 -4.09
C ILE A 80 10.21 8.59 -4.74
N GLU A 81 9.52 9.43 -5.49
CA GLU A 81 10.10 10.64 -6.11
C GLU A 81 10.61 11.62 -5.06
N LYS A 82 9.83 11.84 -4.00
CA LYS A 82 10.23 12.69 -2.87
C LYS A 82 11.45 12.10 -2.16
N PHE A 83 11.38 10.82 -1.82
CA PHE A 83 12.45 10.10 -1.16
C PHE A 83 13.75 10.13 -1.99
N SER A 84 13.66 9.96 -3.31
CA SER A 84 14.83 9.98 -4.19
C SER A 84 15.58 11.31 -4.16
N LYS A 85 14.87 12.44 -4.01
CA LYS A 85 15.47 13.78 -3.91
C LYS A 85 16.12 14.04 -2.55
N ASP A 86 15.56 13.46 -1.49
CA ASP A 86 16.10 13.60 -0.14
C ASP A 86 17.34 12.71 0.09
N HIS A 87 17.58 11.73 -0.80
CA HIS A 87 18.61 10.69 -0.67
C HIS A 87 19.48 10.51 -1.93
N GLU A 88 19.80 11.59 -2.64
CA GLU A 88 20.57 11.56 -3.91
C GLU A 88 22.00 11.01 -3.75
N ASP A 89 22.56 11.05 -2.55
CA ASP A 89 23.92 10.60 -2.23
C ASP A 89 24.03 9.10 -1.90
N GLU A 90 22.90 8.40 -1.78
CA GLU A 90 22.85 6.97 -1.45
C GLU A 90 22.69 6.06 -2.68
N VAL A 91 23.06 4.78 -2.57
CA VAL A 91 22.77 3.76 -3.62
C VAL A 91 21.86 2.70 -3.03
N PHE A 92 20.69 2.51 -3.63
CA PHE A 92 19.67 1.57 -3.17
C PHE A 92 19.78 0.24 -3.91
N TYR A 93 19.63 -0.87 -3.19
CA TYR A 93 19.71 -2.22 -3.77
C TYR A 93 18.36 -2.96 -3.75
N ALA A 94 17.39 -2.51 -2.95
CA ALA A 94 16.09 -3.14 -2.90
C ALA A 94 14.98 -2.19 -2.44
N PHE A 95 13.79 -2.45 -2.96
CA PHE A 95 12.50 -1.97 -2.51
C PHE A 95 11.64 -3.17 -2.08
N ALA A 96 10.92 -3.03 -0.97
CA ALA A 96 10.00 -4.04 -0.50
C ALA A 96 8.65 -3.45 -0.08
N ILE A 97 7.60 -4.24 -0.24
CA ILE A 97 6.31 -4.01 0.42
C ILE A 97 6.20 -4.97 1.59
N ASP A 98 6.15 -4.43 2.80
CA ASP A 98 5.96 -5.19 4.04
C ASP A 98 4.65 -4.73 4.70
N ALA A 99 3.61 -5.56 4.62
CA ALA A 99 2.24 -5.18 4.94
C ALA A 99 1.80 -3.91 4.16
N ALA A 100 1.52 -2.83 4.88
CA ALA A 100 1.19 -1.53 4.30
C ALA A 100 2.42 -0.62 4.11
N LEU A 101 3.61 -1.07 4.52
CA LEU A 101 4.83 -0.26 4.51
C LEU A 101 5.55 -0.37 3.18
N LEU A 102 5.98 0.79 2.67
CA LEU A 102 6.93 0.87 1.58
C LEU A 102 8.32 0.98 2.20
N CYS A 103 9.22 0.08 1.81
CA CYS A 103 10.53 -0.07 2.42
C CYS A 103 11.62 0.07 1.36
N LEU A 104 12.72 0.72 1.72
CA LEU A 104 13.93 0.82 0.90
C LEU A 104 15.16 0.52 1.76
N ASN A 105 16.23 0.05 1.13
CA ASN A 105 17.52 0.02 1.80
C ASN A 105 18.67 0.33 0.85
N SER A 106 19.64 1.07 1.39
CA SER A 106 20.86 1.45 0.71
C SER A 106 22.02 0.52 1.07
N ILE A 107 23.04 0.48 0.21
CA ILE A 107 24.29 -0.26 0.49
C ILE A 107 24.91 0.24 1.80
N SER A 108 24.99 1.57 1.97
CA SER A 108 25.49 2.22 3.19
C SER A 108 24.67 1.85 4.43
N GLY A 109 23.33 1.86 4.32
CA GLY A 109 22.43 1.46 5.41
C GLY A 109 22.65 0.01 5.83
N PHE A 110 22.74 -0.90 4.85
CA PHE A 110 23.04 -2.32 5.10
C PHE A 110 24.40 -2.53 5.75
N ASP A 111 25.47 -1.95 5.19
CA ASP A 111 26.84 -2.14 5.70
C ASP A 111 26.98 -1.62 7.14
N LYS A 112 26.38 -0.46 7.43
CA LYS A 112 26.36 0.12 8.77
C LYS A 112 25.67 -0.82 9.75
N ARG A 113 24.44 -1.25 9.44
CA ARG A 113 23.66 -2.09 10.35
C ARG A 113 24.29 -3.47 10.52
N LEU A 114 24.79 -4.09 9.45
CA LEU A 114 25.51 -5.36 9.53
C LEU A 114 26.75 -5.26 10.43
N ALA A 115 27.49 -4.15 10.38
CA ALA A 115 28.67 -3.93 11.23
C ALA A 115 28.31 -3.74 12.71
N GLU A 116 27.18 -3.11 13.01
CA GLU A 116 26.65 -2.94 14.36
C GLU A 116 26.16 -4.29 14.92
N ASP A 117 25.31 -4.99 14.17
CA ASP A 117 24.68 -6.24 14.61
C ASP A 117 25.70 -7.38 14.73
N ARG A 118 26.74 -7.42 13.88
CA ARG A 118 27.86 -8.37 14.02
C ARG A 118 28.64 -8.23 15.31
N LYS A 119 28.71 -7.03 15.89
CA LYS A 119 29.38 -6.82 17.19
C LYS A 119 28.57 -7.41 18.33
N LEU A 120 27.24 -7.32 18.23
CA LEU A 120 26.31 -7.79 19.25
C LEU A 120 26.05 -9.30 19.16
N TRP A 121 25.89 -9.81 17.94
CA TRP A 121 25.51 -11.19 17.66
C TRP A 121 26.37 -11.82 16.56
N PRO A 122 27.69 -11.98 16.77
CA PRO A 122 28.61 -12.44 15.72
C PRO A 122 28.20 -13.76 15.06
N LYS A 123 27.69 -14.72 15.85
CA LYS A 123 27.24 -16.04 15.37
C LYS A 123 26.05 -15.99 14.40
N SER A 124 25.29 -14.90 14.42
CA SER A 124 24.13 -14.72 13.55
C SER A 124 24.51 -14.29 12.13
N TYR A 125 25.78 -13.95 11.86
CA TYR A 125 26.21 -13.36 10.57
C TYR A 125 27.55 -13.92 10.05
N GLU A 126 27.91 -15.15 10.44
CA GLU A 126 29.17 -15.81 10.08
C GLU A 126 29.17 -16.31 8.62
N THR A 127 28.01 -16.75 8.14
CA THR A 127 27.87 -17.34 6.81
C THR A 127 27.31 -16.35 5.80
N LYS A 128 27.64 -16.54 4.52
CA LYS A 128 27.05 -15.75 3.42
C LYS A 128 25.53 -15.83 3.39
N LYS A 129 24.96 -17.01 3.70
CA LYS A 129 23.51 -17.22 3.73
C LYS A 129 22.83 -16.33 4.78
N GLN A 130 23.35 -16.34 6.01
CA GLN A 130 22.81 -15.49 7.09
C GLN A 130 22.89 -14.00 6.73
N VAL A 131 24.00 -13.56 6.13
CA VAL A 131 24.17 -12.17 5.70
C VAL A 131 23.20 -11.81 4.58
N GLU A 132 22.95 -12.72 3.63
CA GLU A 132 21.97 -12.53 2.56
C GLU A 132 20.54 -12.49 3.11
N GLU A 133 20.18 -13.39 4.03
CA GLU A 133 18.87 -13.38 4.71
C GLU A 133 18.65 -12.06 5.46
N PHE A 134 19.68 -11.58 6.16
CA PHE A 134 19.66 -10.27 6.82
C PHE A 134 19.52 -9.12 5.81
N LYS A 135 20.25 -9.18 4.70
CA LYS A 135 20.22 -8.15 3.63
C LYS A 135 18.82 -7.95 3.08
N TYR A 136 18.04 -9.01 2.94
CA TYR A 136 16.69 -8.96 2.38
C TYR A 136 15.58 -9.12 3.43
N ASN A 137 15.85 -8.76 4.69
CA ASN A 137 14.84 -8.63 5.73
C ASN A 137 14.41 -7.16 5.90
N PRO A 138 13.26 -6.72 5.35
CA PRO A 138 12.82 -5.32 5.45
C PRO A 138 12.60 -4.83 6.88
N GLY A 139 12.39 -5.76 7.83
CA GLY A 139 12.27 -5.46 9.26
C GLY A 139 13.51 -4.80 9.87
N ASP A 140 14.68 -4.95 9.26
CA ASP A 140 15.95 -4.38 9.72
C ASP A 140 16.48 -3.25 8.82
N TRP A 141 15.71 -2.85 7.81
CA TRP A 141 16.15 -1.85 6.83
C TRP A 141 16.15 -0.44 7.42
N ALA A 142 17.09 0.39 6.96
CA ALA A 142 17.22 1.77 7.44
C ALA A 142 15.97 2.62 7.15
N TYR A 143 15.27 2.31 6.06
CA TYR A 143 14.08 3.01 5.62
C TYR A 143 12.86 2.06 5.57
N GLN A 144 12.71 1.24 6.62
CA GLN A 144 11.49 0.47 6.83
C GLN A 144 10.31 1.43 7.01
N GLY A 145 9.35 1.37 6.10
CA GLY A 145 8.17 2.24 6.16
C GLY A 145 8.48 3.72 5.95
N PHE A 146 9.40 4.06 5.04
CA PHE A 146 9.62 5.46 4.62
C PHE A 146 8.32 6.12 4.16
N ALA A 147 7.39 5.32 3.65
CA ALA A 147 6.00 5.67 3.42
C ALA A 147 5.08 4.50 3.81
N LYS A 148 3.81 4.81 4.07
CA LYS A 148 2.80 3.83 4.50
C LYS A 148 1.50 4.02 3.73
N LEU A 149 1.07 2.96 3.06
CA LEU A 149 -0.25 2.85 2.45
C LEU A 149 -1.33 2.86 3.55
N SER A 150 -2.47 3.49 3.25
CA SER A 150 -3.60 3.63 4.16
C SER A 150 -4.92 3.45 3.43
N GLU A 151 -6.03 3.43 4.17
CA GLU A 151 -7.37 3.38 3.59
C GLU A 151 -7.64 4.57 2.65
N GLU A 152 -7.06 5.74 2.95
CA GLU A 152 -7.11 6.95 2.13
C GLU A 152 -6.34 6.80 0.81
N THR A 153 -5.30 5.97 0.78
CA THR A 153 -4.50 5.70 -0.43
C THR A 153 -4.95 4.43 -1.14
N GLY A 154 -6.08 3.83 -0.76
CA GLY A 154 -6.62 2.64 -1.43
C GLY A 154 -6.25 1.29 -0.80
N PHE A 155 -5.54 1.27 0.32
CA PHE A 155 -5.24 0.04 1.06
C PHE A 155 -6.50 -0.48 1.78
N VAL A 156 -6.64 -1.80 1.93
CA VAL A 156 -7.73 -2.42 2.68
C VAL A 156 -7.14 -3.27 3.80
N ARG A 157 -7.21 -2.75 5.03
CA ARG A 157 -6.59 -3.40 6.20
C ARG A 157 -7.20 -4.76 6.50
N ASP A 158 -8.51 -4.90 6.47
CA ASP A 158 -9.20 -6.17 6.76
C ASP A 158 -8.75 -7.31 5.84
N LEU A 159 -8.47 -7.00 4.56
CA LEU A 159 -7.97 -7.98 3.60
C LEU A 159 -6.51 -8.35 3.84
N TYR A 160 -5.72 -7.41 4.35
CA TYR A 160 -4.37 -7.70 4.82
C TYR A 160 -4.40 -8.55 6.11
N GLU A 161 -5.25 -8.24 7.08
CA GLU A 161 -5.39 -9.03 8.31
C GLU A 161 -5.82 -10.47 7.99
N LYS A 162 -6.80 -10.64 7.09
CA LYS A 162 -7.17 -11.96 6.58
C LYS A 162 -6.01 -12.69 5.89
N HIS A 163 -5.15 -11.96 5.18
CA HIS A 163 -3.95 -12.54 4.57
C HIS A 163 -2.94 -12.96 5.64
N TYR A 164 -2.70 -12.11 6.63
CA TYR A 164 -1.76 -12.36 7.73
C TYR A 164 -2.13 -13.64 8.51
N ASP A 165 -3.43 -13.85 8.76
CA ASP A 165 -3.94 -15.02 9.46
C ASP A 165 -4.08 -16.28 8.57
N ALA A 166 -3.84 -16.15 7.25
CA ALA A 166 -3.97 -17.27 6.33
C ALA A 166 -2.75 -18.20 6.38
N PRO A 167 -2.93 -19.52 6.19
CA PRO A 167 -1.80 -20.45 6.02
C PRO A 167 -0.88 -20.04 4.86
N GLU A 168 0.42 -20.35 4.95
CA GLU A 168 1.45 -19.97 3.95
C GLU A 168 1.04 -20.31 2.51
N GLY A 169 0.41 -21.47 2.29
CA GLY A 169 -0.05 -21.91 0.98
C GLY A 169 -1.16 -21.03 0.39
N GLU A 170 -2.00 -20.44 1.24
CA GLU A 170 -3.14 -19.60 0.84
C GLU A 170 -2.73 -18.13 0.67
N GLN A 171 -1.74 -17.67 1.45
CA GLN A 171 -1.21 -16.30 1.39
C GLN A 171 -0.87 -15.86 -0.03
N LYS A 172 -0.20 -16.74 -0.79
CA LYS A 172 0.28 -16.48 -2.17
C LYS A 172 -0.83 -16.11 -3.17
N THR A 173 -2.07 -16.51 -2.89
CA THR A 173 -3.22 -16.28 -3.77
C THR A 173 -4.28 -15.35 -3.17
N SER A 174 -4.04 -14.85 -1.96
CA SER A 174 -4.93 -13.90 -1.28
C SER A 174 -5.15 -12.61 -2.07
N GLU A 175 -6.25 -11.92 -1.78
CA GLU A 175 -6.57 -10.62 -2.40
C GLU A 175 -5.47 -9.58 -2.16
N TYR A 176 -4.88 -9.56 -0.95
CA TYR A 176 -3.72 -8.72 -0.64
C TYR A 176 -2.50 -9.07 -1.50
N ALA A 177 -2.14 -10.36 -1.62
CA ALA A 177 -1.00 -10.79 -2.41
C ALA A 177 -1.15 -10.37 -3.89
N GLN A 178 -2.34 -10.59 -4.46
CA GLN A 178 -2.65 -10.20 -5.84
C GLN A 178 -2.59 -8.67 -6.01
N ALA A 179 -3.11 -7.92 -5.05
CA ALA A 179 -3.11 -6.45 -5.08
C ALA A 179 -1.69 -5.88 -5.01
N MET A 180 -0.87 -6.35 -4.07
CA MET A 180 0.51 -5.87 -3.93
C MET A 180 1.40 -6.30 -5.11
N ASN A 181 1.18 -7.49 -5.68
CA ASN A 181 1.84 -7.88 -6.93
C ASN A 181 1.47 -6.94 -8.08
N SER A 182 0.19 -6.56 -8.16
CA SER A 182 -0.29 -5.59 -9.16
C SER A 182 0.31 -4.20 -8.95
N LEU A 183 0.47 -3.78 -7.70
CA LEU A 183 1.15 -2.53 -7.34
C LEU A 183 2.62 -2.56 -7.79
N MET A 184 3.38 -3.62 -7.48
CA MET A 184 4.78 -3.74 -7.91
C MET A 184 4.91 -3.66 -9.45
N ILE A 185 4.10 -4.42 -10.18
CA ILE A 185 4.08 -4.39 -11.65
C ILE A 185 3.73 -2.98 -12.17
N SER A 186 2.80 -2.29 -11.52
CA SER A 186 2.39 -0.93 -11.89
C SER A 186 3.51 0.07 -11.67
N LEU A 187 4.26 -0.03 -10.56
CA LEU A 187 5.43 0.80 -10.28
C LEU A 187 6.54 0.60 -11.31
N GLU A 188 6.86 -0.66 -11.65
CA GLU A 188 7.84 -0.99 -12.68
C GLU A 188 7.44 -0.42 -14.05
N LYS A 189 6.19 -0.65 -14.46
CA LYS A 189 5.67 -0.16 -15.76
C LYS A 189 5.68 1.37 -15.88
N ARG A 190 5.52 2.07 -14.76
CA ARG A 190 5.54 3.54 -14.70
C ARG A 190 6.94 4.11 -14.47
N ASN A 191 7.96 3.25 -14.42
CA ASN A 191 9.33 3.64 -14.13
C ASN A 191 9.45 4.45 -12.82
N ALA A 192 8.69 4.05 -11.80
CA ALA A 192 8.55 4.77 -10.53
C ALA A 192 9.90 5.04 -9.82
N PHE A 193 10.89 4.21 -10.11
CA PHE A 193 12.20 4.28 -9.48
C PHE A 193 13.23 5.03 -10.31
N ALA A 194 12.86 5.68 -11.43
CA ALA A 194 13.81 6.27 -12.39
C ALA A 194 14.88 7.15 -11.73
N ASP A 195 14.44 8.02 -10.82
CA ASP A 195 15.29 9.03 -10.16
C ASP A 195 16.07 8.46 -8.96
N LEU A 196 15.76 7.25 -8.52
CA LEU A 196 16.48 6.58 -7.45
C LEU A 196 17.83 6.08 -7.99
N ARG A 197 18.94 6.39 -7.33
CA ARG A 197 20.24 5.81 -7.69
C ARG A 197 20.30 4.37 -7.17
N LYS A 198 20.39 3.41 -8.10
CA LYS A 198 20.17 1.98 -7.82
C LYS A 198 21.36 1.13 -8.24
N THR A 199 21.47 -0.06 -7.66
CA THR A 199 22.34 -1.12 -8.19
C THR A 199 21.76 -1.75 -9.46
N ASP A 200 22.60 -2.40 -10.26
CA ASP A 200 22.17 -3.10 -11.48
C ASP A 200 21.23 -4.28 -11.17
N ASP A 201 21.34 -4.86 -9.98
CA ASP A 201 20.56 -5.99 -9.48
C ASP A 201 19.42 -5.57 -8.53
N PHE A 202 18.97 -4.31 -8.62
CA PHE A 202 17.93 -3.76 -7.75
C PHE A 202 16.68 -4.65 -7.70
N ARG A 203 16.29 -5.08 -6.49
CA ARG A 203 15.16 -6.00 -6.29
C ARG A 203 13.90 -5.27 -5.85
N ILE A 204 12.77 -5.70 -6.38
CA ILE A 204 11.42 -5.27 -5.97
C ILE A 204 10.67 -6.53 -5.53
N PHE A 205 10.21 -6.58 -4.29
CA PHE A 205 9.50 -7.74 -3.78
C PHE A 205 8.48 -7.40 -2.70
N ARG A 206 7.67 -8.38 -2.31
CA ARG A 206 6.76 -8.29 -1.18
C ARG A 206 7.17 -9.32 -0.13
N VAL A 207 7.00 -8.95 1.14
CA VAL A 207 7.17 -9.85 2.27
C VAL A 207 5.91 -10.72 2.45
N GLU A 208 6.13 -12.03 2.59
CA GLU A 208 5.13 -12.99 3.06
C GLU A 208 5.33 -13.20 4.56
N HIS A 209 4.25 -13.42 5.30
CA HIS A 209 4.35 -13.74 6.73
C HIS A 209 4.57 -15.25 6.88
N ASN A 210 5.81 -15.61 7.20
CA ASN A 210 6.25 -17.00 7.34
C ASN A 210 6.57 -17.27 8.82
N TYR A 211 5.56 -17.56 9.65
CA TYR A 211 5.74 -18.02 11.03
C TYR A 211 5.11 -19.39 11.24
#